data_AF-A0AA37FC44-F1
#
_entry.id   AF-A0AA37FC44-F1
#
_cell.length_a   1.000
_cell.length_b   1.000
_cell.length_c   1.000
_cell.angle_alpha   90.00
_cell.angle_beta   90.00
_cell.angle_gamma   90.00
#
_symmetry.space_group_name_H-M   'P 1'
#
loop_
_entity.id
_entity.type
_entity.pdbx_description
1 polymer ?
#
loop_
_entity_poly.entity_id
_entity_poly.type
_entity_poly.pdbx_seq_one_letter_code
_entity_poly.pdbx_strand_id
1 'polypeptide(L)'
;MDAMTVGLSKEVTADGIRVNCVAPGAIWTDFHADPQRPAKVAALAPMGRAGQPEEIAGAVAWLLSDDASYATGTVMRIAGGM
;
A
#
# COMPACT_ATOMS: atom_id res chain seq x y z
N MET A 1 3.59 -0.91 -11.87
CA MET A 1 4.08 -0.87 -10.47
C MET A 1 4.62 -2.24 -10.10
N ASP A 2 3.81 -3.28 -10.25
CA ASP A 2 4.12 -4.67 -9.89
C ASP A 2 5.41 -5.20 -10.55
N ALA A 3 5.63 -4.91 -11.83
CA ALA A 3 6.86 -5.32 -12.52
C ALA A 3 8.14 -4.72 -11.90
N MET A 4 8.10 -3.46 -11.44
CA MET A 4 9.24 -2.82 -10.80
C MET A 4 9.50 -3.42 -9.42
N THR A 5 8.46 -3.62 -8.61
CA THR A 5 8.58 -4.22 -7.28
C THR A 5 9.13 -5.64 -7.36
N VAL A 6 8.56 -6.49 -8.22
CA VAL A 6 8.95 -7.90 -8.37
C VAL A 6 10.31 -8.04 -9.04
N GLY A 7 10.60 -7.21 -10.05
CA GLY A 7 11.90 -7.21 -10.72
C GLY A 7 13.00 -6.82 -9.75
N LEU A 8 12.87 -5.65 -9.12
CA LEU A 8 13.88 -5.15 -8.19
C LEU A 8 14.04 -6.06 -6.97
N SER A 9 12.96 -6.63 -6.43
CA SER A 9 13.10 -7.57 -5.30
C SER A 9 13.99 -8.76 -5.64
N LYS A 10 13.89 -9.30 -6.86
CA LYS A 10 14.73 -10.43 -7.29
C LYS A 10 16.20 -10.06 -7.41
N GLU A 11 16.50 -8.83 -7.83
CA GLU A 11 17.88 -8.35 -8.01
C GLU A 11 18.57 -8.14 -6.66
N VAL A 12 17.90 -7.55 -5.66
CA VAL A 12 18.56 -7.08 -4.42
C VAL A 12 18.31 -7.94 -3.18
N THR A 13 17.49 -9.00 -3.25
CA THR A 13 17.22 -9.85 -2.07
C THR A 13 18.47 -10.59 -1.59
N ALA A 14 19.38 -10.97 -2.50
CA ALA A 14 20.64 -11.61 -2.14
C ALA A 14 21.55 -10.70 -1.30
N ASP A 15 21.38 -9.38 -1.43
CA ASP A 15 22.09 -8.36 -0.64
C ASP A 15 21.42 -8.09 0.73
N GLY A 16 20.38 -8.86 1.09
CA GLY A 16 19.64 -8.70 2.33
C GLY A 16 18.61 -7.57 2.31
N ILE A 17 18.29 -7.01 1.13
CA ILE A 17 17.34 -5.91 0.98
C ILE A 17 15.96 -6.46 0.57
N ARG A 18 14.92 -6.12 1.34
CA ARG A 18 13.52 -6.43 1.01
C ARG A 18 12.89 -5.28 0.24
N VAL A 19 12.17 -5.60 -0.84
CA VAL A 19 11.49 -4.59 -1.68
C VAL A 19 10.02 -4.93 -1.78
N ASN A 20 9.15 -4.04 -1.32
CA ASN A 20 7.70 -4.25 -1.31
C ASN A 20 6.98 -2.98 -1.77
N CYS A 21 5.72 -3.13 -2.17
CA CYS A 21 4.84 -2.04 -2.53
C CYS A 21 3.60 -2.04 -1.62
N VAL A 22 3.18 -0.85 -1.19
CA VAL A 22 1.86 -0.64 -0.61
C VAL A 22 0.99 0.04 -1.66
N ALA A 23 -0.11 -0.60 -2.02
CA ALA A 23 -1.09 -0.12 -2.98
C ALA A 23 -2.34 0.38 -2.25
N PRO A 24 -2.38 1.67 -1.86
CA PRO A 24 -3.53 2.24 -1.17
C PRO A 24 -4.74 2.37 -2.11
N GLY A 25 -5.93 2.24 -1.54
CA GLY A 25 -7.17 2.66 -2.19
C GLY A 25 -7.39 4.17 -2.09
N ALA A 26 -8.64 4.60 -1.98
CA ALA A 26 -8.97 5.99 -1.70
C ALA A 26 -8.68 6.34 -0.23
N ILE A 27 -7.75 7.28 0.00
CA ILE A 27 -7.29 7.69 1.33
C ILE A 27 -7.47 9.19 1.52
N TRP A 28 -7.84 9.61 2.73
CA TRP A 28 -7.93 11.02 3.11
C TRP A 28 -6.55 11.67 3.18
N THR A 29 -6.15 12.33 2.10
CA THR A 29 -4.91 13.09 1.98
C THR A 29 -5.17 14.36 1.17
N ASP A 30 -4.26 15.33 1.27
CA ASP A 30 -4.31 16.57 0.46
C ASP A 30 -3.86 16.36 -1.00
N PHE A 31 -3.72 15.12 -1.45
CA PHE A 31 -3.25 14.78 -2.80
C PHE A 31 -4.22 15.18 -3.91
N HIS A 32 -5.53 15.14 -3.64
CA HIS A 32 -6.55 15.38 -4.66
C HIS A 32 -6.92 16.86 -4.77
N ALA A 33 -6.99 17.36 -6.01
CA ALA A 33 -7.49 18.71 -6.29
C ALA A 33 -8.96 18.91 -5.84
N ASP A 34 -9.77 17.86 -5.89
CA ASP A 34 -11.09 17.81 -5.24
C ASP A 34 -10.93 17.14 -3.87
N PRO A 35 -11.07 17.88 -2.75
CA PRO A 35 -10.91 17.33 -1.41
C PRO A 35 -11.90 16.20 -1.10
N GLN A 36 -13.05 16.15 -1.79
CA GLN A 36 -14.07 15.11 -1.58
C GLN A 36 -13.88 13.89 -2.48
N ARG A 37 -12.84 13.87 -3.32
CA ARG A 37 -12.53 12.74 -4.19
C ARG A 37 -12.39 11.41 -3.43
N PRO A 38 -11.72 11.33 -2.26
CA PRO A 38 -11.62 10.08 -1.52
C PRO A 38 -12.98 9.49 -1.16
N ALA A 39 -13.91 10.29 -0.60
CA ALA A 39 -15.26 9.84 -0.30
C ALA A 39 -16.01 9.33 -1.53
N LYS A 40 -15.93 10.07 -2.65
CA LYS A 40 -16.62 9.71 -3.90
C LYS A 40 -16.14 8.37 -4.45
N VAL A 41 -14.83 8.13 -4.42
CA VAL A 41 -14.24 6.86 -4.91
C VAL A 41 -14.54 5.72 -3.95
N ALA A 42 -14.41 5.96 -2.64
CA ALA A 42 -14.56 4.92 -1.65
C ALA A 42 -16.00 4.45 -1.42
N ALA A 43 -17.00 5.20 -1.93
CA ALA A 43 -18.38 4.73 -2.01
C ALA A 43 -18.52 3.44 -2.87
N LEU A 44 -17.53 3.14 -3.73
CA LEU A 44 -17.46 1.91 -4.52
C LEU A 44 -16.73 0.77 -3.77
N ALA A 45 -16.04 1.06 -2.66
CA ALA A 45 -15.35 0.06 -1.89
C ALA A 45 -16.35 -0.75 -1.04
N PRO A 46 -16.14 -2.07 -0.85
CA PRO A 46 -16.95 -2.89 0.06
C PRO A 46 -17.07 -2.34 1.49
N MET A 47 -16.01 -1.70 2.01
CA MET A 47 -16.07 -1.05 3.33
C MET A 47 -16.85 0.27 3.35
N GLY A 48 -17.27 0.80 2.19
CA GLY A 48 -18.12 1.99 2.05
C GLY A 48 -17.51 3.30 2.55
N ARG A 49 -16.21 3.33 2.85
CA ARG A 49 -15.50 4.50 3.36
C ARG A 49 -14.08 4.59 2.82
N ALA A 50 -13.57 5.82 2.71
CA ALA A 50 -12.15 6.04 2.46
C ALA A 50 -11.32 5.64 3.68
N GLY A 51 -10.09 5.21 3.42
CA GLY A 51 -9.11 4.93 4.46
C GLY A 51 -8.47 6.21 5.01
N GLN A 52 -7.82 6.08 6.15
CA GLN A 52 -7.00 7.11 6.77
C GLN A 52 -5.50 6.87 6.49
N PRO A 53 -4.65 7.91 6.46
CA PRO A 53 -3.21 7.76 6.28
C PRO A 53 -2.57 6.78 7.27
N GLU A 54 -3.05 6.72 8.51
CA GLU A 54 -2.56 5.84 9.56
C GLU A 54 -2.77 4.35 9.22
N GLU A 55 -3.83 4.03 8.47
CA GLU A 55 -4.10 2.66 8.01
C GLU A 55 -3.05 2.21 6.97
N ILE A 56 -2.51 3.15 6.19
CA ILE A 56 -1.40 2.90 5.25
C ILE A 56 -0.07 2.86 6.00
N ALA A 57 0.14 3.78 6.95
CA ALA A 57 1.33 3.83 7.78
C ALA A 57 1.51 2.53 8.58
N GLY A 58 0.44 1.94 9.10
CA GLY A 58 0.49 0.64 9.77
C GLY A 58 1.00 -0.49 8.88
N ALA A 59 0.56 -0.54 7.62
CA ALA A 59 1.04 -1.53 6.64
C ALA A 59 2.52 -1.32 6.30
N VAL A 60 2.96 -0.07 6.14
CA VAL A 60 4.37 0.28 5.93
C VAL A 60 5.21 -0.11 7.15
N ALA A 61 4.74 0.19 8.37
CA ALA A 61 5.43 -0.15 9.61
C ALA A 61 5.59 -1.67 9.74
N TRP A 62 4.55 -2.45 9.45
CA TRP A 62 4.64 -3.91 9.40
C TRP A 62 5.67 -4.37 8.37
N LEU A 63 5.63 -3.85 7.14
CA LEU A 63 6.61 -4.19 6.10
C LEU A 63 8.05 -3.85 6.48
N LEU A 64 8.28 -2.85 7.34
CA LEU A 64 9.61 -2.50 7.84
C LEU A 64 10.04 -3.33 9.06
N SER A 65 9.11 -3.99 9.75
CA SER A 65 9.37 -4.79 10.94
C SER A 65 9.92 -6.19 10.64
N ASP A 66 10.41 -6.87 11.68
CA ASP A 66 10.86 -8.27 11.63
C ASP A 66 9.71 -9.26 11.39
N ASP A 67 8.47 -8.89 11.72
CA ASP A 67 7.28 -9.70 11.45
C ASP A 67 7.07 -9.91 9.93
N ALA A 68 7.62 -9.01 9.11
CA ALA A 68 7.62 -9.09 7.65
C ALA A 68 8.95 -9.59 7.07
N SER A 69 9.78 -10.28 7.86
CA SER A 69 11.11 -10.75 7.46
C SER A 69 11.13 -11.64 6.21
N TYR A 70 10.02 -12.33 5.89
CA TYR A 70 9.88 -13.14 4.68
C TYR A 70 9.07 -12.46 3.56
N ALA A 71 8.63 -11.23 3.75
CA ALA A 71 7.91 -10.46 2.74
C ALA A 71 8.89 -9.64 1.89
N THR A 72 9.09 -10.08 0.65
CA THR A 72 9.79 -9.34 -0.41
C THR A 72 9.10 -9.60 -1.75
N GLY A 73 9.09 -8.62 -2.64
CA GLY A 73 8.40 -8.66 -3.93
C GLY A 73 6.87 -8.54 -3.83
N THR A 74 6.31 -8.28 -2.65
CA THR A 74 4.84 -8.21 -2.50
C THR A 74 4.27 -6.86 -2.88
N VAL A 75 3.05 -6.88 -3.42
CA VAL A 75 2.19 -5.70 -3.61
C VAL A 75 1.03 -5.83 -2.62
N MET A 76 1.18 -5.18 -1.48
CA MET A 76 0.19 -5.20 -0.41
C MET A 76 -0.89 -4.15 -0.67
N ARG A 77 -2.09 -4.60 -1.04
CA ARG A 77 -3.23 -3.72 -1.27
C ARG A 77 -3.96 -3.39 0.03
N ILE A 78 -4.06 -2.11 0.35
CA ILE A 78 -4.78 -1.59 1.53
C ILE A 78 -5.87 -0.64 1.01
N ALA A 79 -7.00 -1.21 0.58
CA ALA A 79 -7.97 -0.50 -0.26
C ALA A 79 -9.45 -0.72 0.12
N GLY A 80 -9.73 -1.15 1.35
CA GLY A 80 -11.11 -1.29 1.83
C GLY A 80 -11.97 -2.29 1.04
N GLY A 81 -11.32 -3.28 0.40
CA GLY A 81 -11.96 -4.33 -0.42
C GLY A 81 -12.08 -4.02 -1.91
N MET A 82 -11.55 -2.88 -2.39
CA MET A 82 -11.38 -2.62 -3.83
C MET A 82 -10.23 -3.42 -4.44
#